data_AF-A0A4R9LQJ0-F1
#
_entry.id   AF-A0A4R9LQJ0-F1
#
_cell.length_a   1.000
_cell.length_b   1.000
_cell.length_c   1.000
_cell.angle_alpha   90.00
_cell.angle_beta   90.00
_cell.angle_gamma   90.00
#
_symmetry.space_group_name_H-M   'P 1'
#
loop_
_entity.id
_entity.type
_entity.pdbx_description
1 polymer ?
#
loop_
_entity_poly.entity_id
_entity_poly.type
_entity_poly.pdbx_seq_one_letter_code
_entity_poly.pdbx_strand_id
1 'polypeptide(L)'
;MRWEKSDFWMNASPSEMIRFFRQIHEECFLKDWVEVFHKDDLLIDLVFEYLWLYRSESETRTLLNHTDFPPWLLLRFIYFGYGKQILQGHFDSNVYFAQVKSLIDSEQSLRILSLADDMDKDPTLKIHLLANLDAQTWESYFDILEQNDKTIQALVGIFMNLKEQEIRTILLNSPTLYIYLRLMLVSRKIIDDEVGDEKAKILRDILEGIREWELFATNLKDKFDLLTEREQIPKYRDSKRISMILYELIKVGEEDRAGIISYLKGSHVILDEWEDGIIRSTLVNYKQFGTFF
;
A
#
# COMPACT_ATOMS: atom_id res chain seq x y z
N MET A 1 -13.51 -33.93 6.28
CA MET A 1 -14.63 -33.09 5.79
C MET A 1 -14.79 -33.19 4.28
N ARG A 2 -15.92 -32.75 3.68
CA ARG A 2 -16.26 -32.96 2.25
C ARG A 2 -15.25 -32.33 1.26
N TRP A 3 -14.51 -31.32 1.71
CA TRP A 3 -13.52 -30.55 0.96
C TRP A 3 -12.10 -31.12 0.98
N GLU A 4 -11.82 -32.16 1.78
CA GLU A 4 -10.53 -32.87 1.77
C GLU A 4 -10.35 -33.75 0.53
N LYS A 5 -11.39 -33.88 -0.30
CA LYS A 5 -11.36 -34.67 -1.53
C LYS A 5 -11.17 -33.76 -2.74
N SER A 6 -10.18 -34.09 -3.57
CA SER A 6 -9.89 -33.41 -4.86
C SER A 6 -11.15 -33.24 -5.73
N ASP A 7 -12.09 -34.18 -5.66
CA ASP A 7 -13.36 -34.14 -6.42
C ASP A 7 -14.26 -32.94 -6.10
N PHE A 8 -14.22 -32.39 -4.88
CA PHE A 8 -15.00 -31.18 -4.56
C PHE A 8 -14.44 -30.00 -5.34
N TRP A 9 -13.14 -29.77 -5.25
CA TRP A 9 -12.47 -28.66 -5.90
C TRP A 9 -12.62 -28.73 -7.42
N MET A 10 -12.40 -29.90 -8.03
CA MET A 10 -12.50 -30.04 -9.48
C MET A 10 -13.91 -29.83 -10.07
N ASN A 11 -14.97 -30.02 -9.27
CA ASN A 11 -16.35 -29.99 -9.75
C ASN A 11 -17.19 -28.84 -9.16
N ALA A 12 -16.64 -28.05 -8.24
CA ALA A 12 -17.38 -26.98 -7.59
C ALA A 12 -17.67 -25.82 -8.56
N SER A 13 -18.93 -25.40 -8.60
CA SER A 13 -19.34 -24.20 -9.32
C SER A 13 -18.88 -22.92 -8.60
N PRO A 14 -18.81 -21.76 -9.30
CA PRO A 14 -18.41 -20.49 -8.68
C PRO A 14 -19.20 -20.11 -7.42
N SER A 15 -20.51 -20.34 -7.42
CA SER A 15 -21.37 -20.05 -6.26
C SER A 15 -21.12 -21.00 -5.08
N GLU A 16 -20.76 -22.26 -5.36
CA GLU A 16 -20.38 -23.23 -4.33
C GLU A 16 -19.04 -22.87 -3.68
N MET A 17 -18.09 -22.34 -4.47
CA MET A 17 -16.79 -21.90 -3.98
C MET A 17 -16.90 -20.67 -3.07
N ILE A 18 -17.67 -19.65 -3.48
CA ILE A 18 -17.89 -18.46 -2.65
C ILE A 18 -18.63 -18.84 -1.36
N ARG A 19 -19.67 -19.68 -1.45
CA ARG A 19 -20.37 -20.20 -0.27
C ARG A 19 -19.43 -20.98 0.65
N PHE A 20 -18.52 -21.76 0.09
CA PHE A 20 -17.54 -22.51 0.85
C PHE A 20 -16.57 -21.60 1.61
N PHE A 21 -16.02 -20.57 0.97
CA PHE A 21 -15.15 -19.59 1.64
C PHE A 21 -15.88 -18.88 2.78
N ARG A 22 -17.16 -18.54 2.57
CA ARG A 22 -18.01 -18.00 3.63
C ARG A 22 -18.17 -18.98 4.79
N GLN A 23 -18.49 -20.24 4.50
CA GLN A 23 -18.69 -21.29 5.52
C GLN A 23 -17.43 -21.59 6.32
N ILE A 24 -16.25 -21.66 5.68
CA ILE A 24 -14.97 -21.86 6.39
C ILE A 24 -14.78 -20.80 7.48
N HIS A 25 -15.10 -19.55 7.15
CA HIS A 25 -14.98 -18.44 8.07
C HIS A 25 -16.07 -18.48 9.16
N GLU A 26 -17.35 -18.55 8.77
CA GLU A 26 -18.49 -18.47 9.69
C GLU A 26 -18.57 -19.66 10.67
N GLU A 27 -18.21 -20.86 10.20
CA GLU A 27 -18.28 -22.09 10.99
C GLU A 27 -16.97 -22.38 11.76
N CYS A 28 -16.02 -21.43 11.77
CA CYS A 28 -14.73 -21.50 12.48
C CYS A 28 -13.84 -22.69 12.09
N PHE A 29 -14.02 -23.25 10.89
CA PHE A 29 -13.23 -24.37 10.39
C PHE A 29 -11.87 -23.96 9.81
N LEU A 30 -11.52 -22.67 9.88
CA LEU A 30 -10.29 -22.18 9.28
C LEU A 30 -9.03 -22.83 9.88
N LYS A 31 -9.01 -23.07 11.19
CA LYS A 31 -7.89 -23.75 11.86
C LYS A 31 -7.68 -25.17 11.32
N ASP A 32 -8.75 -25.95 11.23
CA ASP A 32 -8.71 -27.31 10.71
C ASP A 32 -8.26 -27.32 9.24
N TRP A 33 -8.70 -26.33 8.45
CA TRP A 33 -8.29 -26.17 7.06
C TRP A 33 -6.80 -25.85 6.92
N VAL A 34 -6.29 -24.94 7.76
CA VAL A 34 -4.87 -24.56 7.82
C VAL A 34 -3.98 -25.73 8.27
N GLU A 35 -4.44 -26.58 9.18
CA GLU A 35 -3.71 -27.78 9.59
C GLU A 35 -3.51 -28.77 8.43
N VAL A 36 -4.48 -28.88 7.53
CA VAL A 36 -4.37 -29.74 6.34
C VAL A 36 -3.36 -29.18 5.35
N PHE A 37 -3.27 -27.85 5.20
CA PHE A 37 -2.29 -27.20 4.33
C PHE A 37 -0.84 -27.50 4.71
N HIS A 38 -0.54 -27.76 5.98
CA HIS A 38 0.82 -28.19 6.36
C HIS A 38 1.23 -29.55 5.77
N LYS A 39 0.29 -30.32 5.21
CA LYS A 39 0.48 -31.71 4.80
C LYS A 39 0.31 -31.94 3.30
N ASP A 40 -0.21 -30.96 2.54
CA ASP A 40 -0.55 -31.12 1.13
C ASP A 40 -0.36 -29.82 0.32
N ASP A 41 0.78 -29.73 -0.37
CA ASP A 41 1.12 -28.60 -1.24
C ASP A 41 0.23 -28.49 -2.48
N LEU A 42 -0.24 -29.62 -3.02
CA LEU A 42 -1.10 -29.62 -4.21
C LEU A 42 -2.48 -29.06 -3.88
N LEU A 43 -2.98 -29.38 -2.69
CA LEU A 43 -4.21 -28.79 -2.20
C LEU A 43 -4.05 -27.28 -2.01
N ILE A 44 -2.93 -26.80 -1.45
CA ILE A 44 -2.67 -25.36 -1.32
C ILE A 44 -2.74 -24.66 -2.68
N ASP A 45 -2.00 -25.17 -3.67
CA ASP A 45 -1.94 -24.53 -4.99
C ASP A 45 -3.34 -24.48 -5.64
N LEU A 46 -4.11 -25.56 -5.52
CA LEU A 46 -5.49 -25.62 -6.02
C LEU A 46 -6.39 -24.60 -5.32
N VAL A 47 -6.33 -24.50 -4.00
CA VAL A 47 -7.07 -23.48 -3.24
C VAL A 47 -6.65 -22.07 -3.67
N PHE A 48 -5.35 -21.85 -3.86
CA PHE A 48 -4.81 -20.56 -4.27
C PHE A 48 -5.29 -20.15 -5.66
N GLU A 49 -5.49 -21.09 -6.61
CA GLU A 49 -6.15 -20.78 -7.88
C GLU A 49 -7.53 -20.15 -7.66
N TYR A 50 -8.34 -20.72 -6.76
CA TYR A 50 -9.68 -20.22 -6.49
C TYR A 50 -9.68 -18.91 -5.72
N LEU A 51 -8.86 -18.79 -4.67
CA LEU A 51 -8.69 -17.52 -3.96
C LEU A 51 -8.20 -16.42 -4.90
N TRP A 52 -7.28 -16.74 -5.81
CA TRP A 52 -6.80 -15.80 -6.80
C TRP A 52 -7.89 -15.44 -7.81
N LEU A 53 -8.66 -16.40 -8.31
CA LEU A 53 -9.75 -16.17 -9.25
C LEU A 53 -10.83 -15.26 -8.66
N TYR A 54 -11.20 -15.48 -7.39
CA TYR A 54 -12.25 -14.75 -6.67
C TYR A 54 -11.71 -13.66 -5.74
N ARG A 55 -10.48 -13.16 -5.96
CA ARG A 55 -9.84 -12.14 -5.10
C ARG A 55 -10.60 -10.82 -4.98
N SER A 56 -11.46 -10.51 -5.94
CA SER A 56 -12.31 -9.31 -5.90
C SER A 56 -13.55 -9.46 -5.02
N GLU A 57 -13.92 -10.70 -4.65
CA GLU A 57 -15.11 -11.00 -3.85
C GLU A 57 -14.86 -10.71 -2.36
N SER A 58 -15.92 -10.28 -1.66
CA SER A 58 -15.84 -9.88 -0.26
C SER A 58 -15.44 -11.03 0.67
N GLU A 59 -15.95 -12.23 0.39
CA GLU A 59 -15.74 -13.45 1.14
C GLU A 59 -14.27 -13.87 1.11
N THR A 60 -13.64 -13.75 -0.06
CA THR A 60 -12.21 -14.03 -0.22
C THR A 60 -11.38 -13.06 0.62
N ARG A 61 -11.72 -11.77 0.61
CA ARG A 61 -11.02 -10.77 1.43
C ARG A 61 -11.22 -11.04 2.92
N THR A 62 -12.43 -11.35 3.36
CA THR A 62 -12.69 -11.71 4.77
C THR A 62 -11.88 -12.92 5.19
N LEU A 63 -11.78 -13.94 4.33
CA LEU A 63 -11.01 -15.15 4.59
C LEU A 63 -9.50 -14.87 4.72
N LEU A 64 -8.91 -14.11 3.78
CA LEU A 64 -7.50 -13.74 3.80
C LEU A 64 -7.12 -12.88 5.00
N ASN A 65 -8.08 -12.10 5.51
CA ASN A 65 -7.89 -11.21 6.65
C ASN A 65 -8.24 -11.82 8.00
N HIS A 66 -8.66 -13.08 8.02
CA HIS A 66 -8.98 -13.76 9.28
C HIS A 66 -7.73 -13.98 10.14
N THR A 67 -7.85 -13.83 11.45
CA THR A 67 -6.75 -14.00 12.41
C THR A 67 -6.16 -15.41 12.40
N ASP A 68 -6.99 -16.42 12.14
CA ASP A 68 -6.53 -17.81 12.02
C ASP A 68 -5.88 -18.14 10.67
N PHE A 69 -5.95 -17.24 9.67
CA PHE A 69 -5.19 -17.41 8.43
C PHE A 69 -3.72 -17.06 8.71
N PRO A 70 -2.77 -18.00 8.56
CA PRO A 70 -1.41 -17.78 9.03
C PRO A 70 -0.60 -16.93 8.02
N PRO A 71 0.33 -16.10 8.50
CA PRO A 71 1.06 -15.15 7.65
C PRO A 71 1.96 -15.85 6.61
N TRP A 72 2.49 -17.04 6.90
CA TRP A 72 3.30 -17.81 5.93
C TRP A 72 2.48 -18.25 4.71
N LEU A 73 1.22 -18.63 4.94
CA LEU A 73 0.31 -19.06 3.88
C LEU A 73 -0.13 -17.85 3.06
N LEU A 74 -0.35 -16.71 3.72
CA LEU A 74 -0.66 -15.45 3.05
C LEU A 74 0.51 -14.99 2.16
N LEU A 75 1.75 -15.11 2.65
CA LEU A 75 2.94 -14.82 1.87
C LEU A 75 3.06 -15.74 0.64
N ARG A 76 2.80 -17.04 0.81
CA ARG A 76 2.78 -18.00 -0.31
C ARG A 76 1.68 -17.65 -1.32
N PHE A 77 0.50 -17.20 -0.86
CA PHE A 77 -0.59 -16.74 -1.73
C PHE A 77 -0.20 -15.50 -2.56
N ILE A 78 0.49 -14.54 -1.94
CA ILE A 78 1.03 -13.36 -2.63
C ILE A 78 2.03 -13.81 -3.70
N TYR A 79 3.00 -14.67 -3.39
CA TYR A 79 3.95 -15.13 -4.40
C TYR A 79 3.33 -16.00 -5.50
N PHE A 80 2.28 -16.75 -5.16
CA PHE A 80 1.49 -17.48 -6.14
C PHE A 80 0.85 -16.53 -7.17
N GLY A 81 0.17 -15.47 -6.70
CA GLY A 81 -0.41 -14.45 -7.57
C GLY A 81 0.63 -13.69 -8.38
N TYR A 82 1.79 -13.40 -7.79
CA TYR A 82 2.93 -12.78 -8.47
C TYR A 82 3.40 -13.63 -9.65
N GLY A 83 3.59 -14.94 -9.44
CA GLY A 83 3.93 -15.89 -10.50
C GLY A 83 2.89 -15.95 -11.62
N LYS A 84 1.60 -15.92 -11.28
CA LYS A 84 0.51 -15.87 -12.27
C LYS A 84 0.57 -14.63 -13.15
N GLN A 85 0.84 -13.48 -12.57
CA GLN A 85 0.90 -12.20 -13.30
C GLN A 85 2.13 -12.12 -14.21
N ILE A 86 3.27 -12.67 -13.78
CA ILE A 86 4.46 -12.81 -14.66
C ILE A 86 4.12 -13.61 -15.92
N LEU A 87 3.39 -14.71 -15.78
CA LEU A 87 3.03 -15.59 -16.89
C LEU A 87 2.07 -14.92 -17.90
N GLN A 88 1.31 -13.90 -17.49
CA GLN A 88 0.38 -13.18 -18.36
C GLN A 88 1.05 -12.13 -19.26
N GLY A 89 2.31 -11.77 -18.98
CA GLY A 89 3.08 -10.78 -19.74
C GLY A 89 2.72 -9.33 -19.40
N HIS A 90 3.68 -8.40 -19.57
CA HIS A 90 3.58 -6.98 -19.17
C HIS A 90 3.42 -6.77 -17.66
N PHE A 91 4.29 -7.42 -16.89
CA PHE A 91 4.25 -7.40 -15.43
C PHE A 91 4.97 -6.19 -14.83
N ASP A 92 4.28 -5.47 -13.93
CA ASP A 92 4.83 -4.42 -13.08
C ASP A 92 4.62 -4.80 -11.61
N SER A 93 5.72 -5.04 -10.89
CA SER A 93 5.71 -5.44 -9.48
C SER A 93 5.04 -4.41 -8.57
N ASN A 94 5.20 -3.11 -8.83
CA ASN A 94 4.61 -2.05 -8.00
C ASN A 94 3.09 -2.03 -8.17
N VAL A 95 2.61 -2.18 -9.40
CA VAL A 95 1.16 -2.28 -9.69
C VAL A 95 0.58 -3.52 -9.01
N TYR A 96 1.28 -4.64 -9.08
CA TYR A 96 0.86 -5.88 -8.43
C TYR A 96 0.78 -5.73 -6.90
N PHE A 97 1.84 -5.26 -6.24
CA PHE A 97 1.83 -5.14 -4.78
C PHE A 97 0.88 -4.04 -4.30
N ALA A 98 0.59 -3.02 -5.12
CA ALA A 98 -0.50 -2.10 -4.86
C ALA A 98 -1.89 -2.78 -4.89
N GLN A 99 -2.10 -3.78 -5.75
CA GLN A 99 -3.33 -4.60 -5.70
C GLN A 99 -3.37 -5.47 -4.46
N VAL A 100 -2.25 -6.10 -4.09
CA VAL A 100 -2.14 -6.89 -2.85
C VAL A 100 -2.55 -6.06 -1.64
N LYS A 101 -2.07 -4.81 -1.54
CA LYS A 101 -2.47 -3.86 -0.51
C LYS A 101 -4.00 -3.70 -0.36
N SER A 102 -4.77 -3.84 -1.45
CA SER A 102 -6.23 -3.76 -1.40
C SER A 102 -6.94 -5.06 -0.98
N LEU A 103 -6.20 -6.18 -0.93
CA LEU A 103 -6.71 -7.51 -0.57
C LEU A 103 -6.50 -7.82 0.91
N ILE A 104 -5.42 -7.29 1.50
CA ILE A 104 -5.04 -7.53 2.89
C ILE A 104 -5.18 -6.26 3.73
N ASP A 105 -5.57 -6.41 4.98
CA ASP A 105 -5.70 -5.33 5.92
C ASP A 105 -4.34 -5.00 6.59
N SER A 106 -4.41 -3.97 7.42
CA SER A 106 -3.28 -3.46 8.18
C SER A 106 -2.71 -4.50 9.15
N GLU A 107 -3.57 -5.28 9.81
CA GLU A 107 -3.17 -6.26 10.81
C GLU A 107 -2.44 -7.45 10.16
N GLN A 108 -2.96 -7.98 9.06
CA GLN A 108 -2.28 -9.03 8.30
C GLN A 108 -0.96 -8.56 7.71
N SER A 109 -0.90 -7.30 7.26
CA SER A 109 0.34 -6.71 6.76
C SER A 109 1.42 -6.71 7.84
N LEU A 110 1.06 -6.33 9.07
CA LEU A 110 1.95 -6.40 10.24
C LEU A 110 2.38 -7.83 10.56
N ARG A 111 1.45 -8.79 10.53
CA ARG A 111 1.75 -10.22 10.79
C ARG A 111 2.72 -10.79 9.76
N ILE A 112 2.60 -10.42 8.49
CA ILE A 112 3.56 -10.80 7.44
C ILE A 112 4.91 -10.13 7.70
N LEU A 113 4.94 -8.82 7.97
CA LEU A 113 6.18 -8.08 8.26
C LEU A 113 6.96 -8.63 9.46
N SER A 114 6.26 -9.28 10.39
CA SER A 114 6.86 -9.95 11.55
C SER A 114 7.55 -11.28 11.23
N LEU A 115 7.39 -11.82 10.01
CA LEU A 115 8.12 -12.99 9.53
C LEU A 115 9.54 -12.59 9.10
N ALA A 116 10.46 -12.58 10.05
CA ALA A 116 11.82 -12.04 9.87
C ALA A 116 12.60 -12.67 8.71
N ASP A 117 12.61 -14.00 8.56
CA ASP A 117 13.54 -14.68 7.64
C ASP A 117 13.09 -14.70 6.17
N ASP A 118 11.79 -14.70 5.91
CA ASP A 118 11.25 -14.80 4.55
C ASP A 118 11.11 -13.42 3.87
N MET A 119 10.90 -12.38 4.67
CA MET A 119 10.67 -11.03 4.16
C MET A 119 11.96 -10.32 3.75
N ASP A 120 13.13 -10.70 4.28
CA ASP A 120 14.42 -10.09 3.96
C ASP A 120 14.82 -10.14 2.48
N LYS A 121 14.16 -11.00 1.69
CA LYS A 121 14.47 -11.23 0.27
C LYS A 121 13.71 -10.32 -0.69
N ASP A 122 12.66 -9.62 -0.25
CA ASP A 122 11.79 -8.82 -1.13
C ASP A 122 11.53 -7.41 -0.56
N PRO A 123 12.40 -6.44 -0.86
CA PRO A 123 12.26 -5.07 -0.34
C PRO A 123 11.00 -4.37 -0.88
N THR A 124 10.56 -4.70 -2.09
CA THR A 124 9.38 -4.07 -2.71
C THR A 124 8.11 -4.49 -1.98
N LEU A 125 7.89 -5.80 -1.77
CA LEU A 125 6.74 -6.27 -1.00
C LEU A 125 6.73 -5.68 0.41
N LYS A 126 7.88 -5.71 1.12
CA LYS A 126 8.01 -5.10 2.46
C LYS A 126 7.51 -3.67 2.51
N ILE A 127 7.91 -2.85 1.54
CA ILE A 127 7.52 -1.44 1.51
C ILE A 127 6.02 -1.27 1.27
N HIS A 128 5.42 -2.07 0.38
CA HIS A 128 3.99 -2.04 0.17
C HIS A 128 3.20 -2.47 1.41
N LEU A 129 3.69 -3.45 2.18
CA LEU A 129 3.12 -3.85 3.46
C LEU A 129 3.25 -2.74 4.51
N LEU A 130 4.42 -2.12 4.63
CA LEU A 130 4.63 -0.96 5.52
C LEU A 130 3.71 0.20 5.14
N ALA A 131 3.53 0.44 3.84
CA ALA A 131 2.61 1.44 3.34
C ALA A 131 1.13 1.09 3.59
N ASN A 132 0.80 -0.13 3.98
CA ASN A 132 -0.56 -0.55 4.33
C ASN A 132 -0.89 -0.40 5.82
N LEU A 133 0.13 -0.15 6.65
CA LEU A 133 -0.06 -0.02 8.08
C LEU A 133 -0.81 1.29 8.42
N ASP A 134 -1.83 1.17 9.25
CA ASP A 134 -2.52 2.25 9.94
C ASP A 134 -1.73 2.72 11.17
N ALA A 135 -2.22 3.76 11.86
CA ALA A 135 -1.49 4.34 12.98
C ALA A 135 -1.22 3.36 14.13
N GLN A 136 -2.22 2.53 14.48
CA GLN A 136 -2.12 1.58 15.60
C GLN A 136 -1.17 0.43 15.30
N THR A 137 -1.21 -0.10 14.08
CA THR A 137 -0.31 -1.16 13.64
C THR A 137 1.11 -0.66 13.41
N TRP A 138 1.30 0.62 13.03
CA TRP A 138 2.61 1.26 13.02
C TRP A 138 3.24 1.31 14.42
N GLU A 139 2.49 1.70 15.44
CA GLU A 139 2.96 1.67 16.84
C GLU A 139 3.38 0.25 17.24
N SER A 140 2.55 -0.75 16.92
CA SER A 140 2.84 -2.15 17.20
C SER A 140 4.09 -2.64 16.46
N TYR A 141 4.28 -2.19 15.22
CA TYR A 141 5.48 -2.50 14.44
C TYR A 141 6.74 -1.88 15.06
N PHE A 142 6.67 -0.67 15.60
CA PHE A 142 7.78 -0.07 16.34
C PHE A 142 8.12 -0.86 17.59
N ASP A 143 7.13 -1.28 18.36
CA ASP A 143 7.36 -2.11 19.54
C ASP A 143 8.11 -3.42 19.18
N ILE A 144 7.72 -4.07 18.07
CA ILE A 144 8.42 -5.26 17.55
C ILE A 144 9.86 -4.94 17.13
N LEU A 145 10.08 -3.80 16.47
CA LEU A 145 11.41 -3.39 16.04
C LEU A 145 12.32 -2.95 17.20
N GLU A 146 11.77 -2.39 18.27
CA GLU A 146 12.53 -2.00 19.47
C GLU A 146 12.97 -3.22 20.27
N GLN A 147 12.13 -4.26 20.35
CA GLN A 147 12.49 -5.52 21.01
C GLN A 147 13.65 -6.26 20.32
N ASN A 148 13.91 -5.98 19.04
CA ASN A 148 14.91 -6.68 18.23
C ASN A 148 16.25 -5.91 18.03
N ASP A 149 16.45 -4.78 18.72
CA ASP A 149 17.72 -3.99 18.77
C ASP A 149 18.36 -3.58 17.41
N LYS A 150 17.62 -3.67 16.30
CA LYS A 150 18.07 -3.33 14.93
C LYS A 150 17.09 -2.38 14.20
N THR A 151 16.46 -1.50 14.97
CA THR A 151 15.17 -0.85 14.66
C THR A 151 15.18 0.01 13.39
N ILE A 152 16.15 0.91 13.23
CA ILE A 152 16.19 1.87 12.11
C ILE A 152 17.03 1.35 10.95
N GLN A 153 18.13 0.68 11.22
CA GLN A 153 19.03 0.18 10.18
C GLN A 153 18.35 -0.84 9.28
N ALA A 154 17.53 -1.73 9.85
CA ALA A 154 16.75 -2.68 9.06
C ALA A 154 15.77 -1.94 8.16
N LEU A 155 15.01 -0.99 8.71
CA LEU A 155 13.99 -0.26 7.95
C LEU A 155 14.60 0.66 6.88
N VAL A 156 15.67 1.41 7.19
CA VAL A 156 16.44 2.17 6.20
C VAL A 156 17.04 1.22 5.16
N GLY A 157 17.55 0.07 5.59
CA GLY A 157 18.09 -0.99 4.72
C GLY A 157 17.09 -1.49 3.69
N ILE A 158 15.78 -1.54 4.01
CA ILE A 158 14.73 -1.89 3.05
C ILE A 158 14.69 -0.86 1.91
N PHE A 159 14.70 0.43 2.25
CA PHE A 159 14.72 1.50 1.24
C PHE A 159 16.06 1.57 0.48
N MET A 160 17.18 1.18 1.08
CA MET A 160 18.51 1.18 0.45
C MET A 160 18.63 0.25 -0.77
N ASN A 161 17.72 -0.71 -0.93
CA ASN A 161 17.69 -1.64 -2.06
C ASN A 161 16.82 -1.18 -3.23
N LEU A 162 16.12 -0.04 -3.09
CA LEU A 162 15.29 0.54 -4.14
C LEU A 162 15.96 1.73 -4.83
N LYS A 163 15.47 2.08 -6.02
CA LYS A 163 15.86 3.31 -6.72
C LYS A 163 15.15 4.51 -6.11
N GLU A 164 15.79 5.68 -6.15
CA GLU A 164 15.22 6.94 -5.59
C GLU A 164 13.80 7.25 -6.09
N GLN A 165 13.55 7.09 -7.39
CA GLN A 165 12.22 7.37 -7.96
C GLN A 165 11.16 6.39 -7.45
N GLU A 166 11.53 5.13 -7.18
CA GLU A 166 10.62 4.13 -6.61
C GLU A 166 10.27 4.51 -5.17
N ILE A 167 11.28 4.89 -4.38
CA ILE A 167 11.08 5.38 -3.00
C ILE A 167 10.17 6.61 -3.01
N ARG A 168 10.46 7.62 -3.84
CA ARG A 168 9.64 8.83 -3.96
C ARG A 168 8.20 8.49 -4.33
N THR A 169 8.00 7.62 -5.31
CA THR A 169 6.65 7.21 -5.77
C THR A 169 5.87 6.54 -4.65
N ILE A 170 6.51 5.64 -3.89
CA ILE A 170 5.87 4.95 -2.77
C ILE A 170 5.47 5.96 -1.68
N LEU A 171 6.40 6.84 -1.28
CA LEU A 171 6.17 7.79 -0.20
C LEU A 171 5.11 8.83 -0.55
N LEU A 172 5.07 9.28 -1.80
CA LEU A 172 3.99 10.14 -2.30
C LEU A 172 2.64 9.43 -2.30
N ASN A 173 2.60 8.12 -2.56
CA ASN A 173 1.37 7.33 -2.52
C ASN A 173 1.00 6.83 -1.12
N SER A 174 1.83 7.07 -0.11
CA SER A 174 1.58 6.67 1.28
C SER A 174 2.00 7.76 2.28
N PRO A 175 1.16 8.79 2.49
CA PRO A 175 1.44 9.87 3.43
C PRO A 175 1.72 9.39 4.85
N THR A 176 1.04 8.34 5.31
CA THR A 176 1.24 7.72 6.63
C THR A 176 2.67 7.19 6.78
N LEU A 177 3.14 6.41 5.81
CA LEU A 177 4.52 5.88 5.80
C LEU A 177 5.54 7.03 5.80
N TYR A 178 5.31 8.07 4.99
CA TYR A 178 6.13 9.28 4.99
C TYR A 178 6.23 9.94 6.37
N ILE A 179 5.10 10.16 7.06
CA ILE A 179 5.06 10.79 8.39
C ILE A 179 5.86 9.96 9.39
N TYR A 180 5.66 8.64 9.42
CA TYR A 180 6.35 7.76 10.36
C TYR A 180 7.86 7.69 10.09
N LEU A 181 8.28 7.62 8.83
CA LEU A 181 9.71 7.70 8.47
C LEU A 181 10.34 9.01 8.91
N ARG A 182 9.64 10.12 8.70
CA ARG A 182 10.12 11.44 9.13
C ARG A 182 10.25 11.53 10.65
N LEU A 183 9.24 11.07 11.41
CA LEU A 183 9.28 11.03 12.87
C LEU A 183 10.45 10.18 13.38
N MET A 184 10.73 9.04 12.74
CA MET A 184 11.87 8.20 13.08
C MET A 184 13.21 8.92 12.86
N LEU A 185 13.39 9.56 11.71
CA LEU A 185 14.65 10.27 11.40
C LEU A 185 14.85 11.52 12.27
N VAL A 186 13.78 12.16 12.76
CA VAL A 186 13.86 13.33 13.64
C VAL A 186 14.07 12.96 15.11
N SER A 187 13.40 11.91 15.59
CA SER A 187 13.43 11.49 17.00
C SER A 187 14.77 10.89 17.43
N ARG A 188 15.50 10.30 16.47
CA ARG A 188 16.80 9.70 16.71
C ARG A 188 17.84 10.53 15.95
N LYS A 189 18.78 11.16 16.66
CA LYS A 189 20.07 11.68 16.12
C LYS A 189 20.94 10.56 15.50
N ILE A 190 20.33 9.46 15.06
CA ILE A 190 20.95 8.27 14.53
C ILE A 190 21.03 8.45 13.02
N ILE A 191 21.97 9.25 12.55
CA ILE A 191 22.46 9.10 11.18
C ILE A 191 23.98 9.31 11.09
N ASP A 192 24.62 9.93 12.08
CA ASP A 192 26.02 10.33 11.89
C ASP A 192 27.04 9.17 11.98
N ASP A 193 26.73 8.01 12.58
CA ASP A 193 27.78 7.00 12.86
C ASP A 193 27.63 5.59 12.23
N GLU A 194 26.47 5.13 11.73
CA GLU A 194 26.32 3.68 11.41
C GLU A 194 25.61 3.28 10.11
N VAL A 195 24.99 4.20 9.35
CA VAL A 195 24.44 3.89 8.01
C VAL A 195 25.23 4.73 7.01
N GLY A 196 25.85 4.08 6.01
CA GLY A 196 26.70 4.76 5.02
C GLY A 196 26.14 6.12 4.60
N ASP A 197 26.87 7.18 4.97
CA ASP A 197 26.47 8.59 5.02
C ASP A 197 25.68 9.06 3.78
N GLU A 198 26.08 8.57 2.62
CA GLU A 198 25.48 8.94 1.33
C GLU A 198 24.05 8.43 1.12
N LYS A 199 23.71 7.22 1.59
CA LYS A 199 22.38 6.62 1.34
C LYS A 199 21.32 7.08 2.32
N ALA A 200 21.70 7.29 3.58
CA ALA A 200 20.81 7.94 4.54
C ALA A 200 20.57 9.41 4.18
N LYS A 201 21.55 10.06 3.54
CA LYS A 201 21.38 11.39 2.93
C LYS A 201 20.36 11.37 1.79
N ILE A 202 20.41 10.41 0.87
CA ILE A 202 19.41 10.26 -0.20
C ILE A 202 17.98 10.16 0.36
N LEU A 203 17.76 9.30 1.36
CA LEU A 203 16.42 9.16 1.96
C LEU A 203 15.98 10.47 2.64
N ARG A 204 16.89 11.17 3.34
CA ARG A 204 16.63 12.50 3.91
C ARG A 204 16.25 13.51 2.84
N ASP A 205 16.98 13.56 1.73
CA ASP A 205 16.74 14.49 0.63
C ASP A 205 15.37 14.22 -0.02
N ILE A 206 14.99 12.95 -0.20
CA ILE A 206 13.66 12.56 -0.69
C ILE A 206 12.57 13.01 0.28
N LEU A 207 12.73 12.77 1.59
CA LEU A 207 11.75 13.15 2.60
C LEU A 207 11.60 14.67 2.68
N GLU A 208 12.68 15.44 2.61
CA GLU A 208 12.62 16.90 2.61
C GLU A 208 11.96 17.43 1.33
N GLY A 209 12.18 16.79 0.17
CA GLY A 209 11.45 17.13 -1.05
C GLY A 209 9.93 16.86 -0.94
N ILE A 210 9.52 15.81 -0.22
CA ILE A 210 8.09 15.53 0.02
C ILE A 210 7.50 16.50 1.05
N ARG A 211 8.31 16.98 2.00
CA ARG A 211 7.88 17.93 3.04
C ARG A 211 7.33 19.23 2.48
N GLU A 212 7.81 19.69 1.33
CA GLU A 212 7.23 20.86 0.66
C GLU A 212 5.73 20.69 0.39
N TRP A 213 5.31 19.47 0.02
CA TRP A 213 3.91 19.14 -0.25
C TRP A 213 3.10 18.96 1.02
N GLU A 214 3.70 18.47 2.10
CA GLU A 214 3.09 18.44 3.44
C GLU A 214 2.76 19.87 3.92
N LEU A 215 3.74 20.78 3.80
CA LEU A 215 3.57 22.19 4.17
C LEU A 215 2.53 22.87 3.27
N PHE A 216 2.52 22.56 1.97
CA PHE A 216 1.51 23.06 1.06
C PHE A 216 0.10 22.55 1.40
N ALA A 217 -0.07 21.26 1.68
CA ALA A 217 -1.34 20.68 2.10
C ALA A 217 -1.86 21.31 3.40
N THR A 218 -0.95 21.54 4.37
CA THR A 218 -1.28 22.22 5.63
C THR A 218 -1.73 23.66 5.38
N ASN A 219 -1.01 24.41 4.54
CA ASN A 219 -1.38 25.77 4.16
C ASN A 219 -2.76 25.83 3.46
N LEU A 220 -3.10 24.83 2.63
CA LEU A 220 -4.44 24.73 2.05
C LEU A 220 -5.51 24.49 3.12
N LYS A 221 -5.26 23.59 4.07
CA LYS A 221 -6.17 23.34 5.20
C LYS A 221 -6.39 24.59 6.07
N ASP A 222 -5.35 25.40 6.26
CA ASP A 222 -5.44 26.63 7.07
C ASP A 222 -6.18 27.76 6.32
N LYS A 223 -6.13 27.76 4.99
CA LYS A 223 -6.78 28.79 4.14
C LYS A 223 -8.23 28.49 3.79
N PHE A 224 -8.59 27.22 3.69
CA PHE A 224 -9.90 26.78 3.26
C PHE A 224 -10.55 25.94 4.36
N ASP A 225 -11.81 26.21 4.67
CA ASP A 225 -12.56 25.34 5.58
C ASP A 225 -12.95 24.05 4.88
N LEU A 226 -12.03 23.08 4.93
CA LEU A 226 -12.18 21.82 4.23
C LEU A 226 -13.34 20.95 4.74
N LEU A 227 -13.81 21.16 5.98
CA LEU A 227 -14.96 20.43 6.47
C LEU A 227 -16.23 20.93 5.78
N THR A 228 -16.39 22.27 5.73
CA THR A 228 -17.52 22.91 5.05
C THR A 228 -17.49 22.68 3.54
N GLU A 229 -16.33 22.76 2.90
CA GLU A 229 -16.16 22.50 1.46
C GLU A 229 -16.54 21.05 1.08
N ARG A 230 -16.33 20.07 1.98
CA ARG A 230 -16.65 18.67 1.73
C ARG A 230 -18.15 18.41 1.62
N GLU A 231 -18.95 19.17 2.35
CA GLU A 231 -20.41 19.10 2.32
C GLU A 231 -21.02 19.74 1.07
N GLN A 232 -20.24 20.56 0.37
CA GLN A 232 -20.68 21.24 -0.84
C GLN A 232 -20.54 20.36 -2.08
N ILE A 233 -21.44 20.59 -3.04
CA ILE A 233 -21.34 20.05 -4.40
C ILE A 233 -20.11 20.70 -5.08
N PRO A 234 -19.28 19.96 -5.86
CA PRO A 234 -17.99 20.45 -6.37
C PRO A 234 -18.04 21.82 -7.07
N LYS A 235 -19.13 22.14 -7.77
CA LYS A 235 -19.31 23.43 -8.46
C LYS A 235 -19.42 24.65 -7.54
N TYR A 236 -19.72 24.46 -6.25
CA TYR A 236 -19.87 25.53 -5.27
C TYR A 236 -18.64 25.73 -4.39
N ARG A 237 -17.69 24.80 -4.46
CA ARG A 237 -16.43 24.85 -3.73
C ARG A 237 -15.54 25.98 -4.23
N ASP A 238 -14.66 26.50 -3.36
CA ASP A 238 -13.74 27.56 -3.76
C ASP A 238 -12.70 27.06 -4.78
N SER A 239 -12.88 27.47 -6.04
CA SER A 239 -12.02 27.09 -7.16
C SER A 239 -10.59 27.64 -7.05
N LYS A 240 -10.33 28.65 -6.19
CA LYS A 240 -8.98 29.16 -5.93
C LYS A 240 -8.06 28.07 -5.40
N ARG A 241 -8.60 27.09 -4.66
CA ARG A 241 -7.85 25.94 -4.17
C ARG A 241 -7.26 25.13 -5.33
N ILE A 242 -8.05 24.85 -6.36
CA ILE A 242 -7.61 24.16 -7.57
C ILE A 242 -6.58 25.00 -8.32
N SER A 243 -6.81 26.32 -8.44
CA SER A 243 -5.83 27.23 -9.05
C SER A 243 -4.49 27.18 -8.31
N MET A 244 -4.49 27.22 -6.97
CA MET A 244 -3.26 27.12 -6.18
C MET A 244 -2.53 25.80 -6.42
N ILE A 245 -3.25 24.67 -6.45
CA ILE A 245 -2.67 23.36 -6.75
C ILE A 245 -2.03 23.36 -8.15
N LEU A 246 -2.73 23.87 -9.16
CA LEU A 246 -2.21 23.97 -10.53
C LEU A 246 -0.95 24.83 -10.62
N TYR A 247 -0.91 25.98 -9.93
CA TYR A 247 0.24 26.87 -9.91
C TYR A 247 1.49 26.23 -9.28
N GLU A 248 1.34 25.34 -8.30
CA GLU A 248 2.47 24.60 -7.75
C GLU A 248 2.87 23.43 -8.65
N LEU A 249 1.91 22.70 -9.23
CA LEU A 249 2.19 21.54 -10.09
C LEU A 249 2.95 21.88 -11.38
N ILE A 250 2.81 23.10 -11.92
CA ILE A 250 3.58 23.53 -13.10
C ILE A 250 5.06 23.78 -12.80
N LYS A 251 5.44 23.96 -11.52
CA LYS A 251 6.82 24.19 -11.11
C LYS A 251 7.64 22.90 -11.04
N VAL A 252 6.98 21.75 -11.07
CA VAL A 252 7.61 20.42 -11.02
C VAL A 252 7.55 19.68 -12.35
N GLY A 253 8.46 18.70 -12.49
CA GLY A 253 8.53 17.77 -13.61
C GLY A 253 7.23 16.96 -13.76
N GLU A 254 6.90 16.57 -15.00
CA GLU A 254 5.65 15.87 -15.31
C GLU A 254 5.56 14.51 -14.61
N GLU A 255 6.71 13.85 -14.46
CA GLU A 255 6.90 12.56 -13.82
C GLU A 255 6.45 12.52 -12.35
N ASP A 256 6.57 13.63 -11.63
CA ASP A 256 6.25 13.70 -10.21
C ASP A 256 4.80 14.14 -9.94
N ARG A 257 4.14 14.79 -10.91
CA ARG A 257 2.80 15.40 -10.72
C ARG A 257 1.75 14.39 -10.28
N ALA A 258 1.75 13.19 -10.84
CA ALA A 258 0.77 12.16 -10.49
C ALA A 258 0.94 11.68 -9.03
N GLY A 259 2.20 11.52 -8.58
CA GLY A 259 2.52 11.20 -7.20
C GLY A 259 2.11 12.31 -6.25
N ILE A 260 2.43 13.57 -6.58
CA ILE A 260 2.06 14.73 -5.77
C ILE A 260 0.55 14.87 -5.62
N ILE A 261 -0.22 14.72 -6.70
CA ILE A 261 -1.69 14.73 -6.64
C ILE A 261 -2.20 13.63 -5.70
N SER A 262 -1.62 12.44 -5.79
CA SER A 262 -1.98 11.30 -4.93
C SER A 262 -1.65 11.58 -3.45
N TYR A 263 -0.50 12.22 -3.19
CA TYR A 263 -0.13 12.67 -1.86
C TYR A 263 -1.13 13.69 -1.30
N LEU A 264 -1.51 14.70 -2.08
CA LEU A 264 -2.48 15.72 -1.67
C LEU A 264 -3.85 15.10 -1.35
N LYS A 265 -4.31 14.16 -2.20
CA LYS A 265 -5.55 13.39 -1.98
C LYS A 265 -5.54 12.58 -0.69
N GLY A 266 -4.42 11.91 -0.40
CA GLY A 266 -4.23 11.14 0.82
C GLY A 266 -3.99 12.01 2.06
N SER A 267 -3.64 13.27 1.86
CA SER A 267 -3.46 14.27 2.89
C SER A 267 -4.77 15.04 3.14
N HIS A 268 -4.73 16.03 4.02
CA HIS A 268 -5.87 16.90 4.30
C HIS A 268 -6.22 17.86 3.14
N VAL A 269 -6.33 17.39 1.89
CA VAL A 269 -6.80 18.21 0.75
C VAL A 269 -7.96 17.49 0.08
N ILE A 270 -9.10 18.18 -0.08
CA ILE A 270 -10.27 17.61 -0.77
C ILE A 270 -9.98 17.56 -2.26
N LEU A 271 -9.81 16.39 -2.85
CA LEU A 271 -9.66 16.26 -4.30
C LEU A 271 -10.45 15.03 -4.75
N ASP A 272 -11.70 15.27 -5.14
CA ASP A 272 -12.54 14.20 -5.67
C ASP A 272 -12.15 13.84 -7.13
N GLU A 273 -12.80 12.81 -7.68
CA GLU A 273 -12.52 12.34 -9.04
C GLU A 273 -12.76 13.43 -10.09
N TRP A 274 -13.75 14.30 -9.87
CA TRP A 274 -14.09 15.36 -10.81
C TRP A 274 -13.02 16.46 -10.79
N GLU A 275 -12.60 16.90 -9.61
CA GLU A 275 -11.54 17.89 -9.42
C GLU A 275 -10.17 17.37 -9.92
N ASP A 276 -9.87 16.09 -9.72
CA ASP A 276 -8.69 15.44 -10.31
C ASP A 276 -8.74 15.45 -11.85
N GLY A 277 -9.92 15.16 -12.42
CA GLY A 277 -10.14 15.27 -13.86
C GLY A 277 -9.90 16.68 -14.41
N ILE A 278 -10.32 17.72 -13.67
CA ILE A 278 -10.05 19.11 -14.01
C ILE A 278 -8.56 19.38 -13.97
N ILE A 279 -7.88 19.04 -12.87
CA ILE A 279 -6.44 19.28 -12.73
C ILE A 279 -5.68 18.63 -13.88
N ARG A 280 -5.96 17.37 -14.18
CA ARG A 280 -5.28 16.63 -15.27
C ARG A 280 -5.53 17.26 -16.64
N SER A 281 -6.79 17.57 -16.97
CA SER A 281 -7.13 18.19 -18.26
C SER A 281 -6.51 19.58 -18.41
N THR A 282 -6.53 20.39 -17.35
CA THR A 282 -5.93 21.72 -17.32
C THR A 282 -4.40 21.67 -17.45
N LEU A 283 -3.72 20.68 -16.84
CA LEU A 283 -2.28 20.49 -17.02
C LEU A 283 -1.92 20.07 -18.46
N VAL A 284 -2.76 19.25 -19.10
CA VAL A 284 -2.60 18.90 -20.53
C VAL A 284 -2.75 20.13 -21.41
N ASN A 285 -3.76 20.97 -21.16
CA ASN A 285 -3.95 22.23 -21.89
C ASN A 285 -2.75 23.17 -21.70
N TYR A 286 -2.27 23.34 -20.48
CA TYR A 286 -1.10 24.17 -20.19
C TYR A 286 0.14 23.71 -20.95
N LYS A 287 0.35 22.39 -21.08
CA LYS A 287 1.44 21.84 -21.88
C LYS A 287 1.31 22.18 -23.37
N GLN A 288 0.10 22.15 -23.90
CA GLN A 288 -0.16 22.36 -25.33
C GLN A 288 -0.16 23.85 -25.72
N PHE A 289 -0.68 24.72 -24.85
CA PHE A 289 -1.00 26.11 -25.19
C PHE A 289 -0.31 27.15 -24.30
N GLY A 290 0.35 26.74 -23.20
CA GLY A 290 0.98 27.65 -22.24
C GLY A 290 0.00 28.36 -21.31
N THR A 291 -1.30 28.04 -21.37
CA THR A 291 -2.36 28.61 -20.53
C THR A 291 -3.22 27.50 -19.93
N PHE A 292 -3.80 27.75 -18.74
CA PHE A 292 -4.67 26.78 -18.07
C PHE A 292 -6.05 26.65 -18.75
N PHE A 293 -6.49 27.71 -19.43
CA PHE A 293 -7.75 27.81 -20.17
C PHE A 293 -7.50 28.50 -21.50
#